data_AF-A0A957WVQ4-F1
#
_entry.id   AF-A0A957WVQ4-F1
#
_cell.length_a   1.000
_cell.length_b   1.000
_cell.length_c   1.000
_cell.angle_alpha   90.00
_cell.angle_beta   90.00
_cell.angle_gamma   90.00
#
_symmetry.space_group_name_H-M   'P 1'
#
loop_
_entity.id
_entity.type
_entity.pdbx_description
1 polymer ?
#
loop_
_entity_poly.entity_id
_entity_poly.type
_entity_poly.pdbx_seq_one_letter_code
_entity_poly.pdbx_strand_id
1 'polypeptide(L)'
;KDLILGEDPTDVERVMTRIRRMGSFKPWGAAVSAIEVALWDLAGKAANLPIYKLLGGKVRDKVRVYNGAIRFPMAGQEPQHYAENMAKMMEAKENFSIIKQGVGFHSAMMYEPNFFYGDAQRVGRHPNRGLITPAGFKHMVACIEASKEVMGDKVGLALDCGPGFVVSDALKLAKAVEGMNLMWLEDMVTGDYTP
;
A
#
# COMPACT_ATOMS: atom_id res chain seq x y z
N LYS A 1 -8.57 -13.25 26.27
CA LYS A 1 -9.85 -13.79 26.79
C LYS A 1 -10.15 -13.20 28.15
N ASP A 2 -9.36 -13.49 29.18
CA ASP A 2 -9.69 -13.13 30.57
C ASP A 2 -9.72 -11.61 30.83
N LEU A 3 -9.05 -10.82 29.99
CA LEU A 3 -9.05 -9.35 30.07
C LEU A 3 -10.33 -8.67 29.54
N ILE A 4 -11.24 -9.41 28.90
CA ILE A 4 -12.43 -8.81 28.25
C ILE A 4 -13.73 -9.57 28.55
N LEU A 5 -13.65 -10.73 29.21
CA LEU A 5 -14.85 -11.47 29.59
C LEU A 5 -15.62 -10.75 30.71
N GLY A 6 -16.93 -10.65 30.54
CA GLY A 6 -17.83 -9.99 31.50
C GLY A 6 -17.90 -8.47 31.34
N GLU A 7 -17.09 -7.88 30.45
CA GLU A 7 -17.19 -6.46 30.12
C GLU A 7 -18.40 -6.18 29.22
N ASP A 8 -18.93 -4.96 29.30
CA ASP A 8 -19.90 -4.46 28.33
C ASP A 8 -19.19 -4.23 26.98
N PRO A 9 -19.57 -4.91 25.88
CA PRO A 9 -18.91 -4.75 24.60
C PRO A 9 -19.19 -3.40 23.92
N THR A 10 -20.15 -2.63 24.42
CA THR A 10 -20.46 -1.28 23.92
C THR A 10 -19.55 -0.20 24.52
N ASP A 11 -18.90 -0.49 25.65
CA ASP A 11 -17.84 0.34 26.27
C ASP A 11 -16.49 0.13 25.54
N VAL A 12 -16.44 0.40 24.23
CA VAL A 12 -15.30 0.07 23.36
C VAL A 12 -13.96 0.56 23.93
N GLU A 13 -13.86 1.82 24.33
CA GLU A 13 -12.62 2.40 24.86
C GLU A 13 -12.20 1.81 26.21
N ARG A 14 -13.16 1.39 27.06
CA ARG A 14 -12.85 0.71 28.33
C ARG A 14 -12.17 -0.62 28.04
N VAL A 15 -12.74 -1.42 27.14
CA VAL A 15 -12.17 -2.72 26.74
C VAL A 15 -10.81 -2.51 26.08
N MET A 16 -10.71 -1.54 25.17
CA MET A 16 -9.46 -1.23 24.48
C MET A 16 -8.36 -0.78 25.43
N THR A 17 -8.66 0.04 26.45
CA THR A 17 -7.66 0.45 27.45
C THR A 17 -7.02 -0.75 28.17
N ARG A 18 -7.75 -1.87 28.33
CA ARG A 18 -7.21 -3.09 28.97
C ARG A 18 -6.27 -3.88 28.06
N ILE A 19 -6.55 -3.91 26.75
CA ILE A 19 -5.85 -4.78 25.78
C ILE A 19 -4.90 -4.04 24.84
N ARG A 20 -5.00 -2.70 24.72
CA ARG A 20 -4.21 -1.90 23.76
C ARG A 20 -2.71 -2.06 23.98
N ARG A 21 -2.26 -2.19 25.23
CA ARG A 21 -0.86 -2.48 25.60
C ARG A 21 -0.33 -3.83 25.09
N MET A 22 -1.22 -4.73 24.69
CA MET A 22 -0.85 -6.02 24.07
C MET A 22 -0.73 -5.91 22.55
N GLY A 23 -1.12 -4.77 21.96
CA GLY A 23 -0.93 -4.50 20.55
C GLY A 23 0.49 -4.04 20.28
N SER A 24 1.01 -4.38 19.10
CA SER A 24 2.26 -3.88 18.55
C SER A 24 2.17 -3.99 17.01
N PHE A 25 3.28 -3.88 16.28
CA PHE A 25 3.27 -4.14 14.85
C PHE A 25 2.80 -5.57 14.54
N LYS A 26 2.37 -5.82 13.30
CA LYS A 26 1.90 -7.15 12.89
C LYS A 26 2.97 -8.21 13.19
N PRO A 27 2.60 -9.38 13.74
CA PRO A 27 1.22 -9.87 13.89
C PRO A 27 0.53 -9.46 15.21
N TRP A 28 1.26 -8.95 16.20
CA TRP A 28 0.77 -8.79 17.58
C TRP A 28 -0.42 -7.83 17.70
N GLY A 29 -0.40 -6.71 16.98
CA GLY A 29 -1.53 -5.77 16.93
C GLY A 29 -2.78 -6.30 16.22
N ALA A 30 -2.66 -7.34 15.38
CA ALA A 30 -3.77 -7.81 14.56
C ALA A 30 -4.93 -8.34 15.41
N ALA A 31 -4.62 -9.06 16.50
CA ALA A 31 -5.65 -9.58 17.41
C ALA A 31 -6.37 -8.44 18.16
N VAL A 32 -5.64 -7.43 18.60
CA VAL A 32 -6.21 -6.24 19.28
C VAL A 32 -7.12 -5.47 18.32
N SER A 33 -6.68 -5.22 17.08
CA SER A 33 -7.53 -4.58 16.07
C SER A 33 -8.77 -5.40 15.71
N ALA A 34 -8.65 -6.73 15.62
CA ALA A 34 -9.80 -7.59 15.36
C ALA A 34 -10.86 -7.51 16.47
N ILE A 35 -10.41 -7.44 17.73
CA ILE A 35 -11.32 -7.23 18.87
C ILE A 35 -11.98 -5.85 18.78
N GLU A 36 -11.23 -4.78 18.52
CA GLU A 36 -11.77 -3.42 18.38
C GLU A 36 -12.86 -3.33 17.30
N VAL A 37 -12.62 -3.95 16.13
CA VAL A 37 -13.61 -4.01 15.04
C VAL A 37 -14.88 -4.76 15.48
N ALA A 38 -14.74 -5.86 16.22
CA ALA A 38 -15.88 -6.63 16.73
C ALA A 38 -16.67 -5.83 17.78
N LEU A 39 -16.00 -5.08 18.66
CA LEU A 39 -16.64 -4.22 19.64
C LEU A 39 -17.46 -3.11 18.96
N TRP A 40 -16.89 -2.45 17.94
CA TRP A 40 -17.61 -1.44 17.17
C TRP A 40 -18.82 -2.02 16.40
N ASP A 41 -18.72 -3.23 15.86
CA ASP A 41 -19.85 -3.92 15.24
C ASP A 41 -20.97 -4.23 16.25
N LEU A 42 -20.63 -4.70 17.45
CA LEU A 42 -21.59 -4.92 18.54
C LEU A 42 -22.25 -3.62 19.01
N ALA A 43 -21.47 -2.56 19.21
CA ALA A 43 -21.99 -1.24 19.59
C ALA A 43 -22.95 -0.68 18.53
N GLY A 44 -22.61 -0.82 17.24
CA GLY A 44 -23.48 -0.44 16.12
C GLY A 44 -24.81 -1.20 16.13
N LYS A 45 -24.75 -2.54 16.30
CA LYS A 45 -25.93 -3.40 16.40
C LYS A 45 -26.80 -3.05 17.60
N ALA A 46 -26.21 -2.82 18.77
CA ALA A 46 -26.93 -2.45 19.99
C ALA A 46 -27.63 -1.09 19.85
N ALA A 47 -26.99 -0.12 19.21
CA ALA A 47 -27.57 1.19 18.93
C ALA A 47 -28.56 1.19 17.74
N ASN A 48 -28.66 0.07 17.01
CA ASN A 48 -29.38 -0.01 15.73
C ASN A 48 -28.94 1.09 14.73
N LEU A 49 -27.64 1.39 14.71
CA LEU A 49 -27.04 2.41 13.87
C LEU A 49 -25.82 1.84 13.12
N PRO A 50 -25.57 2.27 11.88
CA PRO A 50 -24.31 1.94 11.22
C PRO A 50 -23.14 2.60 11.97
N ILE A 51 -21.99 1.91 12.06
CA ILE A 51 -20.81 2.35 12.85
C ILE A 51 -20.40 3.79 12.55
N TYR A 52 -20.42 4.22 11.28
CA TYR A 52 -20.04 5.59 10.92
C TYR A 52 -20.90 6.67 11.58
N LYS A 53 -22.15 6.38 11.99
CA LYS A 53 -23.00 7.30 12.76
C LYS A 53 -22.50 7.48 14.19
N LEU A 54 -21.97 6.41 14.78
CA LEU A 54 -21.33 6.46 16.09
C LEU A 54 -19.99 7.21 16.03
N LEU A 55 -19.30 7.16 14.89
CA LEU A 55 -18.04 7.87 14.64
C LEU A 55 -18.21 9.35 14.24
N GLY A 56 -19.37 9.96 14.50
CA GLY A 56 -19.62 11.38 14.22
C GLY A 56 -20.43 11.65 12.94
N GLY A 57 -20.89 10.61 12.25
CA GLY A 57 -21.79 10.75 11.11
C GLY A 57 -21.08 10.92 9.77
N LYS A 58 -21.88 11.31 8.78
CA LYS A 58 -21.47 11.29 7.38
C LYS A 58 -20.81 12.61 7.00
N VAL A 59 -19.58 12.52 6.49
CA VAL A 59 -18.85 13.69 5.94
C VAL A 59 -18.77 13.69 4.41
N ARG A 60 -19.21 12.61 3.75
CA ARG A 60 -19.26 12.47 2.28
C ARG A 60 -20.24 11.39 1.85
N ASP A 61 -20.82 11.54 0.66
CA ASP A 61 -21.78 10.60 0.09
C ASP A 61 -21.19 9.31 -0.48
N LYS A 62 -19.98 9.40 -1.02
CA LYS A 62 -19.26 8.28 -1.62
C LYS A 62 -17.79 8.37 -1.24
N VAL A 63 -17.14 7.21 -1.12
CA VAL A 63 -15.69 7.10 -0.91
C VAL A 63 -15.06 6.69 -2.24
N ARG A 64 -14.12 7.48 -2.76
CA ARG A 64 -13.36 7.10 -3.95
C ARG A 64 -12.40 5.98 -3.60
N VAL A 65 -12.37 4.95 -4.43
CA VAL A 65 -11.45 3.80 -4.34
C VAL A 65 -10.48 3.82 -5.52
N TYR A 66 -9.35 3.12 -5.38
CA TYR A 66 -8.32 2.97 -6.43
C TYR A 66 -8.10 1.49 -6.75
N ASN A 67 -7.56 1.19 -7.94
CA ASN A 67 -7.22 -0.18 -8.31
C ASN A 67 -5.90 -0.62 -7.62
N GLY A 68 -6.03 -1.34 -6.51
CA GLY A 68 -4.91 -1.98 -5.81
C GLY A 68 -4.82 -3.50 -5.99
N ALA A 69 -5.77 -4.14 -6.67
CA ALA A 69 -5.92 -5.60 -6.63
C ALA A 69 -6.25 -6.26 -7.98
N ILE A 70 -6.78 -5.53 -8.96
CA ILE A 70 -7.01 -6.08 -10.29
C ILE A 70 -5.68 -6.07 -11.02
N ARG A 71 -5.19 -7.26 -11.37
CA ARG A 71 -3.87 -7.49 -11.97
C ARG A 71 -3.98 -8.41 -13.16
N PHE A 72 -3.19 -8.10 -14.19
CA PHE A 72 -3.01 -8.97 -15.35
C PHE A 72 -1.57 -9.51 -15.35
N PRO A 73 -1.32 -10.70 -15.89
CA PRO A 73 0.03 -11.18 -16.10
C PRO A 73 0.82 -10.20 -16.97
N MET A 74 2.01 -9.81 -16.49
CA MET A 74 2.98 -9.03 -17.25
C MET A 74 3.97 -9.98 -17.94
N ALA A 75 4.37 -9.67 -19.17
CA ALA A 75 5.30 -10.49 -19.93
C ALA A 75 6.78 -10.35 -19.49
N GLY A 76 7.10 -9.27 -18.76
CA GLY A 76 8.44 -9.01 -18.24
C GLY A 76 8.47 -7.72 -17.42
N GLN A 77 9.65 -7.14 -17.21
CA GLN A 77 9.84 -5.90 -16.44
C GLN A 77 10.28 -4.68 -17.27
N GLU A 78 10.44 -4.81 -18.59
CA GLU A 78 10.69 -3.67 -19.47
C GLU A 78 9.58 -2.60 -19.49
N PRO A 79 9.90 -1.33 -19.83
CA PRO A 79 8.93 -0.23 -19.85
C PRO A 79 7.65 -0.52 -20.66
N GLN A 80 7.79 -1.20 -21.81
CA GLN A 80 6.67 -1.60 -22.65
C GLN A 80 5.68 -2.51 -21.91
N HIS A 81 6.15 -3.43 -21.06
CA HIS A 81 5.26 -4.32 -20.31
C HIS A 81 4.44 -3.55 -19.27
N TYR A 82 5.02 -2.50 -18.69
CA TYR A 82 4.34 -1.61 -17.76
C TYR A 82 3.26 -0.77 -18.47
N ALA A 83 3.60 -0.17 -19.60
CA ALA A 83 2.66 0.53 -20.47
C ALA A 83 1.47 -0.34 -20.89
N GLU A 84 1.72 -1.55 -21.37
CA GLU A 84 0.68 -2.51 -21.77
C GLU A 84 -0.21 -2.92 -20.59
N ASN A 85 0.38 -3.13 -19.41
CA ASN A 85 -0.39 -3.48 -18.23
C ASN A 85 -1.30 -2.32 -17.78
N MET A 86 -0.83 -1.07 -17.88
CA MET A 86 -1.66 0.10 -17.60
C MET A 86 -2.80 0.24 -18.61
N ALA A 87 -2.54 0.06 -19.91
CA ALA A 87 -3.59 0.06 -20.94
C ALA A 87 -4.70 -0.94 -20.62
N LYS A 88 -4.33 -2.19 -20.29
CA LYS A 88 -5.28 -3.24 -19.90
C LYS A 88 -6.11 -2.87 -18.66
N MET A 89 -5.49 -2.23 -17.67
CA MET A 89 -6.18 -1.79 -16.47
C MET A 89 -7.13 -0.60 -16.73
N MET A 90 -6.80 0.29 -17.67
CA MET A 90 -7.68 1.39 -18.08
C MET A 90 -8.90 0.91 -18.87
N GLU A 91 -8.74 -0.17 -19.65
CA GLU A 91 -9.82 -0.80 -20.41
C GLU A 91 -10.69 -1.74 -19.55
N ALA A 92 -10.27 -2.02 -18.32
CA ALA A 92 -11.01 -2.89 -17.41
C ALA A 92 -12.39 -2.30 -17.07
N LYS A 93 -13.42 -3.15 -17.05
CA LYS A 93 -14.82 -2.77 -16.84
C LYS A 93 -15.07 -2.03 -15.51
N GLU A 94 -14.19 -2.19 -14.54
CA GLU A 94 -14.29 -1.56 -13.23
C GLU A 94 -14.00 -0.05 -13.28
N ASN A 95 -13.33 0.43 -14.34
CA ASN A 95 -13.19 1.85 -14.68
C ASN A 95 -12.66 2.71 -13.52
N PHE A 96 -11.53 2.31 -12.93
CA PHE A 96 -10.92 3.04 -11.82
C PHE A 96 -10.28 4.36 -12.30
N SER A 97 -10.50 5.42 -11.53
CA SER A 97 -9.87 6.73 -11.77
C SER A 97 -8.44 6.85 -11.24
N ILE A 98 -7.98 5.87 -10.44
CA ILE A 98 -6.62 5.79 -9.90
C ILE A 98 -6.17 4.33 -9.97
N ILE A 99 -4.95 4.09 -10.45
CA ILE A 99 -4.31 2.77 -10.48
C ILE A 99 -3.02 2.83 -9.65
N LYS A 100 -2.84 1.85 -8.75
CA LYS A 100 -1.59 1.66 -8.02
C LYS A 100 -0.76 0.56 -8.68
N GLN A 101 0.45 0.88 -9.11
CA GLN A 101 1.38 -0.03 -9.79
C GLN A 101 2.62 -0.29 -8.94
N GLY A 102 3.01 -1.57 -8.81
CA GLY A 102 4.24 -1.97 -8.13
C GLY A 102 5.49 -1.59 -8.92
N VAL A 103 6.43 -0.95 -8.25
CA VAL A 103 7.77 -0.60 -8.75
C VAL A 103 8.82 -0.87 -7.66
N GLY A 104 10.10 -0.71 -7.97
CA GLY A 104 11.18 -0.86 -7.00
C GLY A 104 11.19 -2.24 -6.33
N PHE A 105 11.19 -2.24 -4.99
CA PHE A 105 11.22 -3.45 -4.17
C PHE A 105 9.85 -4.11 -3.97
N HIS A 106 8.77 -3.55 -4.53
CA HIS A 106 7.46 -4.19 -4.58
C HIS A 106 7.06 -4.71 -5.96
N SER A 107 8.00 -4.77 -6.91
CA SER A 107 7.79 -5.45 -8.18
C SER A 107 8.90 -6.45 -8.46
N ALA A 108 8.73 -7.21 -9.55
CA ALA A 108 9.75 -8.15 -9.98
C ALA A 108 10.99 -7.45 -10.58
N MET A 109 10.98 -6.13 -10.78
CA MET A 109 12.12 -5.38 -11.33
C MET A 109 13.35 -5.47 -10.44
N MET A 110 13.17 -5.69 -9.13
CA MET A 110 14.30 -5.94 -8.22
C MET A 110 15.09 -7.23 -8.53
N TYR A 111 14.54 -8.12 -9.35
CA TYR A 111 15.22 -9.31 -9.85
C TYR A 111 15.91 -9.09 -11.20
N GLU A 112 15.75 -7.93 -11.83
CA GLU A 112 16.48 -7.59 -13.05
C GLU A 112 17.99 -7.49 -12.75
N PRO A 113 18.85 -7.91 -13.69
CA PRO A 113 20.29 -7.84 -13.50
C PRO A 113 20.76 -6.44 -13.13
N ASN A 114 21.61 -6.35 -12.09
CA ASN A 114 22.18 -5.09 -11.60
C ASN A 114 21.13 -4.05 -11.13
N PHE A 115 19.93 -4.45 -10.68
CA PHE A 115 18.94 -3.48 -10.20
C PHE A 115 19.42 -2.68 -8.97
N PHE A 116 19.97 -3.37 -7.96
CA PHE A 116 20.50 -2.77 -6.74
C PHE A 116 21.83 -3.43 -6.34
N TYR A 117 22.59 -2.76 -5.48
CA TYR A 117 23.80 -3.32 -4.88
C TYR A 117 23.41 -4.34 -3.80
N GLY A 118 23.27 -5.60 -4.20
CA GLY A 118 22.98 -6.72 -3.31
C GLY A 118 22.45 -7.95 -4.06
N ASP A 119 22.25 -9.05 -3.33
CA ASP A 119 21.73 -10.30 -3.88
C ASP A 119 20.22 -10.41 -3.65
N ALA A 120 19.46 -10.43 -4.74
CA ALA A 120 18.00 -10.51 -4.67
C ALA A 120 17.52 -11.83 -4.05
N GLN A 121 16.78 -11.72 -2.96
CA GLN A 121 16.18 -12.82 -2.21
C GLN A 121 14.71 -13.03 -2.62
N ARG A 122 14.29 -14.29 -2.71
CA ARG A 122 12.89 -14.68 -2.98
C ARG A 122 12.16 -15.21 -1.75
N VAL A 123 12.89 -15.46 -0.66
CA VAL A 123 12.36 -16.05 0.56
C VAL A 123 12.21 -14.97 1.62
N GLY A 124 11.07 -14.97 2.30
CA GLY A 124 10.74 -14.00 3.33
C GLY A 124 9.82 -12.89 2.83
N ARG A 125 9.27 -12.11 3.77
CA ARG A 125 8.37 -11.01 3.48
C ARG A 125 9.17 -9.72 3.29
N HIS A 126 9.06 -9.11 2.10
CA HIS A 126 9.86 -7.94 1.69
C HIS A 126 11.36 -8.09 2.03
N PRO A 127 12.03 -9.13 1.49
CA PRO A 127 13.38 -9.48 1.93
C PRO A 127 14.47 -8.58 1.33
N ASN A 128 14.15 -7.85 0.26
CA ASN A 128 15.12 -7.04 -0.48
C ASN A 128 15.11 -5.59 -0.04
N ARG A 129 16.31 -5.04 0.13
CA ARG A 129 16.58 -3.65 0.47
C ARG A 129 17.99 -3.30 0.05
N GLY A 130 18.23 -2.05 -0.32
CA GLY A 130 19.58 -1.61 -0.65
C GLY A 130 19.63 -0.36 -1.50
N LEU A 131 20.86 0.04 -1.81
CA LEU A 131 21.16 1.13 -2.72
C LEU A 131 20.89 0.68 -4.16
N ILE A 132 20.00 1.37 -4.87
CA ILE A 132 19.67 1.12 -6.27
C ILE A 132 20.85 1.57 -7.15
N THR A 133 21.23 0.74 -8.13
CA THR A 133 22.32 1.12 -9.04
C THR A 133 21.87 2.21 -10.00
N PRO A 134 22.79 2.94 -10.67
CA PRO A 134 22.40 3.88 -11.72
C PRO A 134 21.58 3.23 -12.85
N ALA A 135 21.89 1.98 -13.21
CA ALA A 135 21.16 1.25 -14.25
C ALA A 135 19.75 0.85 -13.78
N GLY A 136 19.62 0.31 -12.57
CA GLY A 136 18.33 -0.04 -11.98
C GLY A 136 17.44 1.18 -11.76
N PHE A 137 18.01 2.31 -11.34
CA PHE A 137 17.27 3.56 -11.16
C PHE A 137 16.74 4.08 -12.50
N LYS A 138 17.58 4.09 -13.54
CA LYS A 138 17.17 4.49 -14.90
C LYS A 138 16.06 3.58 -15.43
N HIS A 139 16.20 2.26 -15.26
CA HIS A 139 15.18 1.29 -15.67
C HIS A 139 13.85 1.51 -14.94
N MET A 140 13.88 1.66 -13.62
CA MET A 140 12.69 1.96 -12.80
C MET A 140 11.98 3.22 -13.27
N VAL A 141 12.71 4.32 -13.48
CA VAL A 141 12.13 5.59 -13.98
C VAL A 141 11.52 5.41 -15.36
N ALA A 142 12.19 4.71 -16.28
CA ALA A 142 11.65 4.45 -17.62
C ALA A 142 10.34 3.66 -17.58
N CYS A 143 10.19 2.69 -16.68
CA CYS A 143 8.94 1.95 -16.49
C CYS A 143 7.80 2.83 -15.93
N ILE A 144 8.13 3.78 -15.05
CA ILE A 144 7.18 4.76 -14.52
C ILE A 144 6.74 5.73 -15.62
N GLU A 145 7.68 6.24 -16.41
CA GLU A 145 7.42 7.14 -17.54
C GLU A 145 6.50 6.47 -18.57
N ALA A 146 6.81 5.24 -18.98
CA ALA A 146 5.98 4.50 -19.93
C ALA A 146 4.56 4.23 -19.39
N SER A 147 4.43 3.96 -18.08
CA SER A 147 3.12 3.86 -17.43
C SER A 147 2.35 5.18 -17.49
N LYS A 148 3.00 6.29 -17.13
CA LYS A 148 2.39 7.61 -17.09
C LYS A 148 2.01 8.11 -18.50
N GLU A 149 2.81 7.81 -19.52
CA GLU A 149 2.54 8.17 -20.91
C GLU A 149 1.22 7.57 -21.40
N VAL A 150 1.02 6.26 -21.18
CA VAL A 150 -0.22 5.56 -21.57
C VAL A 150 -1.43 6.08 -20.79
N MET A 151 -1.25 6.33 -19.49
CA MET A 151 -2.33 6.81 -18.64
C MET A 151 -2.74 8.27 -18.93
N GLY A 152 -1.78 9.07 -19.40
CA GLY A 152 -1.93 10.51 -19.57
C GLY A 152 -2.47 11.16 -18.30
N ASP A 153 -3.40 12.10 -18.47
CA ASP A 153 -4.06 12.79 -17.35
C ASP A 153 -5.48 12.27 -17.08
N LYS A 154 -5.85 11.13 -17.68
CA LYS A 154 -7.19 10.53 -17.53
C LYS A 154 -7.33 9.73 -16.24
N VAL A 155 -6.25 9.05 -15.84
CA VAL A 155 -6.22 8.15 -14.67
C VAL A 155 -5.01 8.50 -13.83
N GLY A 156 -5.19 8.63 -12.52
CA GLY A 156 -4.10 8.89 -11.59
C GLY A 156 -3.20 7.68 -11.42
N LEU A 157 -1.88 7.87 -11.50
CA LEU A 157 -0.89 6.83 -11.22
C LEU A 157 -0.37 6.97 -9.79
N ALA A 158 -0.49 5.90 -9.02
CA ALA A 158 0.15 5.73 -7.72
C ALA A 158 1.22 4.65 -7.79
N LEU A 159 2.30 4.80 -7.04
CA LEU A 159 3.40 3.84 -7.03
C LEU A 159 3.47 3.10 -5.71
N ASP A 160 3.50 1.78 -5.80
CA ASP A 160 3.83 0.89 -4.69
C ASP A 160 5.31 0.53 -4.77
N CYS A 161 6.16 1.26 -4.05
CA CYS A 161 7.62 1.16 -4.19
C CYS A 161 8.19 0.01 -3.35
N GLY A 162 7.53 -0.31 -2.25
CA GLY A 162 7.93 -1.35 -1.31
C GLY A 162 9.04 -0.93 -0.36
N PRO A 163 9.01 -1.40 0.90
CA PRO A 163 10.04 -1.07 1.86
C PRO A 163 11.34 -1.69 1.41
N GLY A 164 12.35 -0.84 1.19
CA GLY A 164 13.66 -1.32 0.77
C GLY A 164 14.59 -0.25 0.22
N PHE A 165 14.06 0.92 -0.11
CA PHE A 165 14.88 2.05 -0.52
C PHE A 165 15.69 2.53 0.67
N VAL A 166 16.95 2.89 0.41
CA VAL A 166 17.66 3.82 1.29
C VAL A 166 17.09 5.23 1.11
N VAL A 167 17.18 6.05 2.16
CA VAL A 167 16.63 7.41 2.18
C VAL A 167 17.08 8.25 0.98
N SER A 168 18.34 8.11 0.56
CA SER A 168 18.87 8.84 -0.59
C SER A 168 18.17 8.47 -1.90
N ASP A 169 17.81 7.20 -2.10
CA ASP A 169 17.17 6.76 -3.34
C ASP A 169 15.68 7.08 -3.34
N ALA A 170 15.03 7.04 -2.18
CA ALA A 170 13.67 7.54 -2.03
C ALA A 170 13.58 9.03 -2.41
N LEU A 171 14.53 9.85 -1.95
CA LEU A 171 14.62 11.28 -2.32
C LEU A 171 14.94 11.49 -3.81
N LYS A 172 15.83 10.67 -4.39
CA LYS A 172 16.13 10.74 -5.83
C LYS A 172 14.90 10.39 -6.67
N LEU A 173 14.19 9.32 -6.32
CA LEU A 173 12.97 8.91 -7.03
C LEU A 173 11.92 10.01 -6.94
N ALA A 174 11.64 10.54 -5.74
CA ALA A 174 10.67 11.62 -5.55
C ALA A 174 10.98 12.84 -6.43
N LYS A 175 12.25 13.25 -6.52
CA LYS A 175 12.67 14.34 -7.41
C LYS A 175 12.54 13.99 -8.90
N ALA A 176 12.90 12.76 -9.29
CA ALA A 176 12.86 12.33 -10.68
C ALA A 176 11.43 12.30 -11.24
N VAL A 177 10.43 12.01 -10.40
CA VAL A 177 9.03 11.87 -10.82
C VAL A 177 8.14 13.06 -10.43
N GLU A 178 8.70 14.10 -9.80
CA GLU A 178 7.96 15.27 -9.31
C GLU A 178 7.13 15.93 -10.43
N GLY A 179 7.71 16.06 -11.63
CA GLY A 179 7.05 16.64 -12.80
C GLY A 179 5.94 15.77 -13.40
N MET A 180 5.79 14.51 -12.98
CA MET A 180 4.80 13.57 -13.52
C MET A 180 3.44 13.66 -12.82
N ASN A 181 3.32 14.45 -11.74
CA ASN A 181 2.10 14.62 -10.96
C ASN A 181 1.46 13.28 -10.54
N LEU A 182 2.28 12.42 -9.93
CA LEU A 182 1.83 11.14 -9.39
C LEU A 182 0.99 11.33 -8.11
N MET A 183 0.11 10.37 -7.82
CA MET A 183 -0.81 10.46 -6.68
C MET A 183 -0.10 10.28 -5.33
N TRP A 184 0.77 9.27 -5.23
CA TRP A 184 1.63 9.02 -4.07
C TRP A 184 2.78 8.04 -4.41
N LEU A 185 3.79 8.02 -3.54
CA LEU A 185 4.87 7.03 -3.50
C LEU A 185 4.74 6.25 -2.18
N GLU A 186 4.33 4.99 -2.23
CA GLU A 186 4.03 4.17 -1.06
C GLU A 186 5.26 3.43 -0.54
N ASP A 187 5.41 3.38 0.78
CA ASP A 187 6.32 2.49 1.52
C ASP A 187 7.78 2.48 1.05
N MET A 188 8.32 3.57 0.51
CA MET A 188 9.71 3.57 -0.03
C MET A 188 10.75 3.13 1.01
N VAL A 189 10.69 3.72 2.20
CA VAL A 189 11.60 3.40 3.31
C VAL A 189 10.92 2.47 4.30
N THR A 190 11.72 1.59 4.91
CA THR A 190 11.24 0.75 6.02
C THR A 190 10.89 1.66 7.19
N GLY A 191 9.66 1.56 7.70
CA GLY A 191 9.30 2.23 8.95
C GLY A 191 10.11 1.69 10.13
N ASP A 192 10.22 2.49 11.19
CA ASP A 192 10.86 2.07 12.44
C ASP A 192 9.99 0.99 13.10
N TYR A 193 10.21 -0.27 12.72
CA TYR A 193 9.59 -1.43 13.36
C TYR A 193 10.28 -1.72 14.69
N THR A 194 10.20 -0.77 15.62
CA THR A 194 10.57 -0.99 17.02
C THR A 194 9.30 -1.46 17.73
N PRO A 195 9.25 -2.68 18.29
CA PRO A 195 8.11 -3.14 19.10
C PRO A 195 7.83 -2.25 20.30
#